data_AF-A0A7X1Y336-F1
#
_entry.id   AF-A0A7X1Y336-F1
#
_cell.length_a   1.000
_cell.length_b   1.000
_cell.length_c   1.000
_cell.angle_alpha   90.00
_cell.angle_beta   90.00
_cell.angle_gamma   90.00
#
_symmetry.space_group_name_H-M   'P 1'
#
loop_
_entity.id
_entity.type
_entity.pdbx_description
1 polymer ?
#
loop_
_entity_poly.entity_id
_entity_poly.type
_entity_poly.pdbx_seq_one_letter_code
_entity_poly.pdbx_strand_id
1 'polypeptide(L)'
;PAMRTYTIRDLRPDSGELDIDFVLHGETGPASRWAVHAAPGDCLQIVAPNAAYHADPGGYEWLPPQGVRNVLLIGDETALPAIAGILQQLAGQLDAPQVQAFIEVPQESDCLPLICGLNTKVHWMPRASLSQPHGAGMIMAARELASLPPTPAQTRSAIALQTLDLDTQRPWELASAKQSEFYAWVAGESSAVMAIRAFFINDRGLDRKGLTLMGYWKQGRSLE
;
A
#
# COMPACT_ATOMS: atom_id res chain seq x y z
N PRO A 1 -19.48 0.51 -17.92
CA PRO A 1 -18.11 1.05 -18.08
C PRO A 1 -17.10 0.17 -17.33
N ALA A 2 -15.90 -0.01 -17.91
CA ALA A 2 -14.80 -0.69 -17.23
C ALA A 2 -14.40 0.13 -15.99
N MET A 3 -14.47 -0.46 -14.81
CA MET A 3 -14.12 0.20 -13.54
C MET A 3 -12.67 -0.06 -13.19
N ARG A 4 -11.98 0.95 -12.65
CA ARG A 4 -10.64 0.83 -12.09
C ARG A 4 -10.63 1.53 -10.74
N THR A 5 -9.94 0.93 -9.77
CA THR A 5 -9.82 1.47 -8.42
C THR A 5 -8.61 2.39 -8.35
N TYR A 6 -8.83 3.61 -7.86
CA TYR A 6 -7.79 4.60 -7.63
C TYR A 6 -7.91 5.17 -6.22
N THR A 7 -6.79 5.60 -5.66
CA THR A 7 -6.75 6.31 -4.39
C THR A 7 -7.12 7.78 -4.61
N ILE A 8 -8.00 8.32 -3.77
CA ILE A 8 -8.19 9.76 -3.64
C ILE A 8 -6.95 10.31 -2.94
N ARG A 9 -6.12 11.07 -3.65
CA ARG A 9 -4.87 11.63 -3.12
C ARG A 9 -5.14 12.80 -2.18
N ASP A 10 -6.05 13.68 -2.55
CA ASP A 10 -6.51 14.79 -1.72
C ASP A 10 -7.98 15.11 -2.01
N LEU A 11 -8.67 15.65 -1.02
CA LEU A 11 -10.08 16.02 -1.12
C LEU A 11 -10.27 17.40 -0.47
N ARG A 12 -10.81 18.34 -1.25
CA ARG A 12 -11.10 19.71 -0.81
C ARG A 12 -12.61 19.97 -0.94
N PRO A 13 -13.41 19.62 0.08
CA PRO A 13 -14.87 19.69 0.00
C PRO A 13 -15.40 21.10 -0.25
N ASP A 14 -14.74 22.12 0.31
CA ASP A 14 -15.17 23.51 0.21
C ASP A 14 -15.09 24.05 -1.23
N SER A 15 -14.12 23.58 -2.02
CA SER A 15 -13.99 23.90 -3.45
C SER A 15 -14.62 22.83 -4.37
N GLY A 16 -15.05 21.70 -3.81
CA GLY A 16 -15.58 20.58 -4.59
C GLY A 16 -14.54 19.88 -5.46
N GLU A 17 -13.28 19.89 -5.04
CA GLU A 17 -12.16 19.32 -5.79
C GLU A 17 -11.64 18.02 -5.16
N LEU A 18 -11.16 17.12 -6.01
CA LEU A 18 -10.48 15.89 -5.63
C LEU A 18 -9.27 15.67 -6.53
N ASP A 19 -8.20 15.13 -5.96
CA ASP A 19 -7.00 14.75 -6.70
C ASP A 19 -6.90 13.23 -6.79
N ILE A 20 -6.53 12.73 -7.96
CA ILE A 20 -6.19 11.33 -8.20
C ILE A 20 -4.87 11.29 -8.95
N ASP A 21 -3.90 10.56 -8.40
CA ASP A 21 -2.63 10.33 -9.07
C ASP A 21 -2.73 9.08 -9.96
N PHE A 22 -2.37 9.24 -11.23
CA PHE A 22 -2.36 8.14 -12.20
C PHE A 22 -0.93 7.70 -12.48
N VAL A 23 -0.64 6.42 -12.28
CA VAL A 23 0.60 5.81 -12.78
C VAL A 23 0.50 5.66 -14.29
N LEU A 24 1.43 6.29 -15.01
CA LEU A 24 1.53 6.19 -16.45
C LEU A 24 2.39 4.98 -16.82
N HIS A 25 1.77 3.96 -17.42
CA HIS A 25 2.43 2.71 -17.79
C HIS A 25 2.12 2.31 -19.24
N GLY A 26 1.96 3.34 -20.10
CA GLY A 26 1.51 3.21 -21.48
C GLY A 26 -0.01 3.06 -21.61
N GLU A 27 -0.49 2.91 -22.84
CA GLU A 27 -1.92 2.91 -23.12
C GLU A 27 -2.55 1.51 -23.20
N THR A 28 -2.06 0.56 -22.42
CA THR A 28 -2.55 -0.84 -22.47
C THR A 28 -3.89 -1.03 -21.76
N GLY A 29 -4.25 -0.14 -20.84
CA GLY A 29 -5.51 -0.16 -20.09
C GLY A 29 -6.35 1.11 -20.27
N PRO A 30 -7.67 1.06 -20.01
CA PRO A 30 -8.59 2.18 -20.28
C PRO A 30 -8.27 3.42 -19.42
N ALA A 31 -7.90 3.24 -18.16
CA ALA A 31 -7.64 4.35 -17.26
C ALA A 31 -6.29 5.02 -17.51
N SER A 32 -5.22 4.26 -17.76
CA SER A 32 -3.92 4.85 -18.13
C SER A 32 -4.01 5.55 -19.50
N ARG A 33 -4.74 4.98 -20.47
CA ARG A 33 -5.03 5.66 -21.75
C ARG A 33 -5.76 6.99 -21.53
N TRP A 34 -6.80 7.01 -20.71
CA TRP A 34 -7.49 8.25 -20.38
C TRP A 34 -6.54 9.27 -19.75
N ALA A 35 -5.75 8.85 -18.74
CA ALA A 35 -4.84 9.74 -18.03
C ALA A 35 -3.77 10.38 -18.92
N VAL A 36 -3.25 9.65 -19.92
CA VAL A 36 -2.27 10.17 -20.89
C VAL A 36 -2.84 11.32 -21.73
N HIS A 37 -4.13 11.27 -22.05
CA HIS A 37 -4.78 12.21 -22.97
C HIS A 37 -5.71 13.22 -22.28
N ALA A 38 -5.85 13.14 -20.96
CA ALA A 38 -6.79 13.96 -20.20
C ALA A 38 -6.46 15.46 -20.30
N ALA A 39 -7.50 16.28 -20.54
CA ALA A 39 -7.41 17.73 -20.61
C ALA A 39 -8.48 18.39 -19.72
N PRO A 40 -8.29 19.66 -19.31
CA PRO A 40 -9.33 20.41 -18.60
C PRO A 40 -10.65 20.43 -19.38
N GLY A 41 -11.72 19.98 -18.71
CA GLY A 41 -13.05 19.83 -19.31
C GLY A 41 -13.46 18.39 -19.61
N ASP A 42 -12.52 17.43 -19.57
CA ASP A 42 -12.84 16.01 -19.69
C ASP A 42 -13.62 15.50 -18.48
N CYS A 43 -14.60 14.62 -18.73
CA CYS A 43 -15.46 14.06 -17.70
C CYS A 43 -14.96 12.71 -17.21
N LEU A 44 -14.99 12.50 -15.90
CA LEU A 44 -14.77 11.21 -15.24
C LEU A 44 -15.96 10.89 -14.33
N GLN A 45 -16.47 9.66 -14.38
CA GLN A 45 -17.48 9.18 -13.45
C GLN A 45 -16.80 8.38 -12.33
N ILE A 46 -17.09 8.73 -11.08
CA ILE A 46 -16.45 8.16 -9.91
C ILE A 46 -17.50 7.55 -8.98
N VAL A 47 -17.20 6.39 -8.42
CA VAL A 47 -17.88 5.85 -7.23
C VAL A 47 -16.88 5.96 -6.09
N ALA A 48 -17.21 6.77 -5.08
CA ALA A 48 -16.32 7.07 -3.97
C ALA A 48 -16.98 6.68 -2.62
N PRO A 49 -16.17 6.37 -1.59
CA PRO A 49 -16.68 6.19 -0.24
C PRO A 49 -17.43 7.42 0.25
N ASN A 50 -18.53 7.20 0.97
CA ASN A 50 -19.31 8.27 1.59
C ASN A 50 -18.98 8.31 3.09
N ALA A 51 -18.37 9.42 3.56
CA ALA A 51 -18.02 9.59 4.97
C ALA A 51 -19.23 9.55 5.93
N ALA A 52 -20.44 9.85 5.45
CA ALA A 52 -21.68 9.74 6.22
C ALA A 52 -22.24 8.30 6.27
N TYR A 53 -21.64 7.35 5.55
CA TYR A 53 -22.03 5.95 5.56
C TYR A 53 -21.17 5.18 6.57
N HIS A 54 -21.80 4.67 7.63
CA HIS A 54 -21.11 4.09 8.80
C HIS A 54 -20.97 2.55 8.77
N ALA A 55 -21.47 1.88 7.73
CA ALA A 55 -21.22 0.45 7.52
C ALA A 55 -19.96 0.25 6.66
N ASP A 56 -19.57 -1.00 6.38
CA ASP A 56 -18.39 -1.30 5.55
C ASP A 56 -18.48 -0.55 4.21
N PRO A 57 -17.62 0.47 3.99
CA PRO A 57 -17.70 1.32 2.82
C PRO A 57 -17.14 0.63 1.57
N GLY A 58 -16.55 -0.57 1.71
CA GLY A 58 -15.95 -1.33 0.62
C GLY A 58 -14.65 -0.74 0.07
N GLY A 59 -14.20 0.41 0.58
CA GLY A 59 -12.86 0.97 0.34
C GLY A 59 -11.86 0.36 1.33
N TYR A 60 -10.68 -0.05 0.87
CA TYR A 60 -9.73 -0.78 1.71
C TYR A 60 -8.83 0.18 2.48
N GLU A 61 -9.09 0.27 3.78
CA GLU A 61 -8.70 1.40 4.63
C GLU A 61 -7.31 1.25 5.28
N TRP A 62 -6.66 2.39 5.46
CA TRP A 62 -5.68 2.60 6.52
C TRP A 62 -6.41 2.57 7.88
N LEU A 63 -6.38 1.42 8.55
CA LEU A 63 -6.97 1.20 9.87
C LEU A 63 -5.93 0.61 10.82
N PRO A 64 -5.00 1.44 11.34
CA PRO A 64 -4.06 0.96 12.33
C PRO A 64 -4.81 0.52 13.61
N PRO A 65 -4.43 -0.62 14.22
CA PRO A 65 -4.90 -1.01 15.55
C PRO A 65 -4.67 0.07 16.60
N GLN A 66 -5.38 0.01 17.73
CA GLN A 66 -5.07 0.90 18.85
C GLN A 66 -3.68 0.58 19.45
N GLY A 67 -2.98 1.59 19.94
CA GLY A 67 -1.70 1.43 20.62
C GLY A 67 -0.49 1.17 19.71
N VAL A 68 -0.62 1.35 18.40
CA VAL A 68 0.50 1.21 17.46
C VAL A 68 1.60 2.21 17.80
N ARG A 69 2.82 1.69 17.96
CA ARG A 69 4.04 2.46 18.20
C ARG A 69 5.02 2.39 17.03
N ASN A 70 4.91 1.36 16.21
CA ASN A 70 5.77 1.12 15.05
C ASN A 70 4.90 0.80 13.83
N VAL A 71 5.02 1.64 12.80
CA VAL A 71 4.34 1.49 11.51
C VAL A 71 5.39 1.16 10.45
N LEU A 72 5.10 0.15 9.63
CA LEU A 72 5.84 -0.18 8.43
C LEU A 72 4.93 0.01 7.21
N LEU A 73 5.34 0.87 6.28
CA LEU A 73 4.67 1.06 4.99
C LEU A 73 5.60 0.53 3.89
N ILE A 74 5.09 -0.34 3.03
CA ILE A 74 5.82 -0.80 1.84
C ILE A 74 4.89 -0.71 0.63
N GLY A 75 5.32 -0.07 -0.43
CA GLY A 75 4.55 -0.08 -1.67
C GLY A 75 5.33 0.29 -2.91
N ASP A 76 4.69 0.12 -4.06
CA ASP A 76 5.18 0.64 -5.34
C ASP A 76 4.49 1.96 -5.70
N GLU A 77 4.75 2.50 -6.89
CA GLU A 77 4.20 3.76 -7.36
C GLU A 77 2.66 3.77 -7.41
N THR A 78 2.01 2.60 -7.50
CA THR A 78 0.54 2.51 -7.48
C THR A 78 -0.04 2.71 -6.07
N ALA A 79 0.75 2.41 -5.04
CA ALA A 79 0.41 2.61 -3.63
C ALA A 79 0.94 3.93 -3.06
N LEU A 80 1.84 4.61 -3.78
CA LEU A 80 2.41 5.90 -3.38
C LEU A 80 1.36 6.95 -2.97
N PRO A 81 0.22 7.13 -3.69
CA PRO A 81 -0.77 8.13 -3.28
C PRO A 81 -1.39 7.83 -1.90
N ALA A 82 -1.64 6.54 -1.61
CA ALA A 82 -2.15 6.11 -0.31
C ALA A 82 -1.09 6.29 0.79
N ILE A 83 0.16 5.91 0.53
CA ILE A 83 1.27 6.11 1.46
C ILE A 83 1.46 7.60 1.77
N ALA A 84 1.39 8.47 0.75
CA ALA A 84 1.49 9.92 0.94
C ALA A 84 0.38 10.44 1.85
N GLY A 85 -0.87 10.02 1.65
CA GLY A 85 -2.00 10.38 2.52
C GLY A 85 -1.83 9.88 3.96
N ILE A 86 -1.37 8.64 4.15
CA ILE A 86 -1.08 8.05 5.46
C ILE A 86 0.00 8.86 6.18
N LEU A 87 1.11 9.16 5.51
CA LEU A 87 2.23 9.92 6.08
C LEU A 87 1.80 11.34 6.46
N GLN A 88 1.01 12.00 5.61
CA GLN A 88 0.47 13.33 5.88
C GLN A 88 -0.48 13.32 7.09
N GLN A 89 -1.37 12.32 7.19
CA GLN A 89 -2.25 12.14 8.34
C GLN A 89 -1.45 11.95 9.64
N LEU A 90 -0.42 11.11 9.61
CA LEU A 90 0.43 10.83 10.77
C LEU A 90 1.30 12.04 11.16
N ALA A 91 1.74 12.84 10.20
CA ALA A 91 2.53 14.05 10.45
C ALA A 91 1.77 15.09 11.31
N GLY A 92 0.44 15.12 11.23
CA GLY A 92 -0.42 15.99 12.03
C GLY A 92 -0.64 15.51 13.48
N GLN A 93 -0.12 14.34 13.88
CA GLN A 93 -0.36 13.77 15.21
C GLN A 93 0.80 14.09 16.18
N LEU A 94 0.45 14.55 17.38
CA LEU A 94 1.45 14.87 18.43
C LEU A 94 2.17 13.63 18.97
N ASP A 95 1.47 12.51 19.13
CA ASP A 95 2.02 11.21 19.58
C ASP A 95 2.10 10.22 18.41
N ALA A 96 2.63 10.69 17.27
CA ALA A 96 2.76 9.86 16.07
C ALA A 96 3.71 8.67 16.32
N PRO A 97 3.38 7.45 15.83
CA PRO A 97 4.26 6.30 15.93
C PRO A 97 5.57 6.50 15.17
N GLN A 98 6.55 5.64 15.43
CA GLN A 98 7.72 5.50 14.55
C GLN A 98 7.28 4.90 13.22
N VAL A 99 7.65 5.53 12.11
CA VAL A 99 7.24 5.12 10.76
C VAL A 99 8.46 4.81 9.91
N GLN A 100 8.46 3.66 9.25
CA GLN A 100 9.40 3.31 8.20
C GLN A 100 8.59 3.12 6.91
N ALA A 101 8.88 3.91 5.87
CA ALA A 101 8.21 3.81 4.58
C ALA A 101 9.23 3.42 3.50
N PHE A 102 8.96 2.36 2.76
CA PHE A 102 9.75 1.92 1.61
C PHE A 102 8.89 2.01 0.36
N ILE A 103 9.30 2.82 -0.61
CA ILE A 103 8.49 3.14 -1.78
C ILE A 103 9.30 2.84 -3.03
N GLU A 104 8.90 1.80 -3.74
CA GLU A 104 9.44 1.46 -5.06
C GLU A 104 8.83 2.36 -6.12
N VAL A 105 9.67 2.91 -7.00
CA VAL A 105 9.25 3.77 -8.12
C VAL A 105 10.02 3.42 -9.39
N PRO A 106 9.53 3.74 -10.59
CA PRO A 106 10.26 3.44 -11.83
C PRO A 106 11.66 4.07 -11.88
N GLN A 107 11.75 5.37 -11.59
CA GLN A 107 12.98 6.17 -11.70
C GLN A 107 13.08 7.18 -10.55
N GLU A 108 14.30 7.72 -10.34
CA GLU A 108 14.57 8.64 -9.24
C GLU A 108 13.80 9.97 -9.35
N SER A 109 13.48 10.40 -10.56
CA SER A 109 12.64 11.59 -10.82
C SER A 109 11.17 11.40 -10.42
N ASP A 110 10.74 10.16 -10.15
CA ASP A 110 9.39 9.87 -9.65
C ASP A 110 9.33 9.93 -8.11
N CYS A 111 10.45 10.22 -7.44
CA CYS A 111 10.48 10.48 -6.00
C CYS A 111 9.84 11.85 -5.71
N LEU A 112 8.61 11.83 -5.19
CA LEU A 112 7.86 13.05 -4.90
C LEU A 112 8.21 13.62 -3.52
N PRO A 113 8.09 14.94 -3.30
CA PRO A 113 8.14 15.50 -1.96
C PRO A 113 6.96 14.97 -1.13
N LEU A 114 7.26 14.44 0.05
CA LEU A 114 6.25 13.90 0.98
C LEU A 114 6.19 14.71 2.26
N ILE A 115 4.97 14.93 2.75
CA ILE A 115 4.73 15.54 4.07
C ILE A 115 4.81 14.42 5.11
N CYS A 116 5.83 14.48 5.96
CA CYS A 116 6.13 13.43 6.94
C CYS A 116 6.35 14.03 8.34
N GLY A 117 6.05 13.24 9.37
CA GLY A 117 6.37 13.60 10.75
C GLY A 117 7.84 13.38 11.10
N LEU A 118 8.29 13.92 12.24
CA LEU A 118 9.68 13.77 12.72
C LEU A 118 10.08 12.31 13.00
N ASN A 119 9.09 11.45 13.29
CA ASN A 119 9.28 10.03 13.59
C ASN A 119 9.28 9.15 12.31
N THR A 120 9.29 9.76 11.13
CA THR A 120 9.19 9.04 9.84
C THR A 120 10.53 8.97 9.13
N LYS A 121 10.88 7.76 8.68
CA LYS A 121 11.96 7.51 7.73
C LYS A 121 11.38 7.02 6.41
N VAL A 122 11.67 7.74 5.33
CA VAL A 122 11.25 7.38 3.97
C VAL A 122 12.47 6.88 3.19
N HIS A 123 12.30 5.75 2.52
CA HIS A 123 13.30 5.10 1.69
C HIS A 123 12.72 4.91 0.29
N TRP A 124 13.26 5.67 -0.66
CA TRP A 124 12.92 5.50 -2.07
C TRP A 124 13.73 4.36 -2.69
N MET A 125 13.08 3.57 -3.55
CA MET A 125 13.69 2.43 -4.22
C MET A 125 13.47 2.53 -5.74
N PRO A 126 14.22 3.39 -6.45
CA PRO A 126 14.09 3.52 -7.90
C PRO A 126 14.53 2.26 -8.63
N ARG A 127 13.63 1.62 -9.37
CA ARG A 127 13.90 0.38 -10.11
C ARG A 127 15.00 0.53 -11.14
N ALA A 128 15.00 1.63 -11.90
CA ALA A 128 16.00 1.90 -12.92
C ALA A 128 17.42 1.94 -12.34
N SER A 129 17.61 2.65 -11.23
CA SER A 129 18.92 2.76 -10.56
C SER A 129 19.40 1.44 -9.95
N LEU A 130 18.46 0.58 -9.53
CA LEU A 130 18.76 -0.73 -8.94
C LEU A 130 18.77 -1.87 -9.98
N SER A 131 18.40 -1.59 -11.24
CA SER A 131 18.21 -2.59 -12.31
C SER A 131 17.33 -3.77 -11.87
N GLN A 132 16.22 -3.46 -11.17
CA GLN A 132 15.31 -4.44 -10.59
C GLN A 132 13.98 -4.51 -11.36
N PRO A 133 13.33 -5.69 -11.43
CA PRO A 133 11.94 -5.80 -11.91
C PRO A 133 10.95 -5.23 -10.88
N HIS A 134 9.69 -5.06 -11.30
CA HIS A 134 8.59 -4.66 -10.41
C HIS A 134 8.51 -5.54 -9.15
N GLY A 135 8.38 -4.90 -8.00
CA GLY A 135 8.18 -5.51 -6.69
C GLY A 135 9.44 -6.08 -6.03
N ALA A 136 10.58 -6.15 -6.72
CA ALA A 136 11.82 -6.65 -6.13
C ALA A 136 12.39 -5.72 -5.06
N GLY A 137 12.23 -4.40 -5.21
CA GLY A 137 12.56 -3.42 -4.19
C GLY A 137 11.68 -3.60 -2.95
N MET A 138 10.37 -3.78 -3.14
CA MET A 138 9.45 -4.05 -2.02
C MET A 138 9.84 -5.31 -1.23
N ILE A 139 10.21 -6.39 -1.92
CA ILE A 139 10.65 -7.65 -1.29
C ILE A 139 11.97 -7.43 -0.52
N MET A 140 12.93 -6.74 -1.11
CA MET A 140 14.20 -6.39 -0.46
C MET A 140 13.96 -5.56 0.81
N ALA A 141 13.11 -4.53 0.73
CA ALA A 141 12.74 -3.71 1.88
C ALA A 141 12.20 -4.57 3.03
N ALA A 142 11.26 -5.46 2.74
CA ALA A 142 10.66 -6.32 3.76
C ALA A 142 11.67 -7.27 4.41
N ARG A 143 12.59 -7.85 3.62
CA ARG A 143 13.49 -8.92 4.08
C ARG A 143 14.77 -8.42 4.73
N GLU A 144 15.29 -7.30 4.26
CA GLU A 144 16.68 -6.89 4.55
C GLU A 144 16.78 -5.53 5.22
N LEU A 145 15.83 -4.61 4.96
CA LEU A 145 15.95 -3.21 5.39
C LEU A 145 15.00 -2.85 6.54
N ALA A 146 13.78 -3.37 6.52
CA ALA A 146 12.75 -3.03 7.50
C ALA A 146 13.13 -3.54 8.89
N SER A 147 13.05 -2.66 9.89
CA SER A 147 13.14 -3.08 11.29
C SER A 147 11.82 -3.71 11.71
N LEU A 148 11.82 -5.02 11.95
CA LEU A 148 10.66 -5.81 12.34
C LEU A 148 10.73 -6.21 13.82
N PRO A 149 9.58 -6.44 14.50
CA PRO A 149 9.55 -6.98 15.85
C PRO A 149 10.37 -8.28 15.96
N PRO A 150 11.02 -8.54 17.12
CA PRO A 150 11.77 -9.77 17.31
C PRO A 150 10.87 -11.00 17.13
N THR A 151 11.41 -12.07 16.55
CA THR A 151 10.68 -13.35 16.45
C THR A 151 10.39 -13.85 17.86
N PRO A 152 9.14 -14.18 18.22
CA PRO A 152 8.88 -14.88 19.47
C PRO A 152 9.67 -16.19 19.50
N ALA A 153 10.43 -16.43 20.57
CA ALA A 153 11.34 -17.56 20.70
C ALA A 153 10.65 -18.96 20.72
N GLN A 154 9.31 -19.03 20.62
CA GLN A 154 8.54 -20.25 20.88
C GLN A 154 7.64 -20.75 19.73
N THR A 155 7.72 -20.19 18.52
CA THR A 155 6.83 -20.64 17.43
C THR A 155 7.56 -20.98 16.14
N ARG A 156 8.60 -21.82 16.22
CA ARG A 156 8.93 -22.73 15.10
C ARG A 156 8.02 -23.97 15.17
N SER A 157 6.71 -23.75 15.19
CA SER A 157 5.78 -24.80 14.80
C SER A 157 5.76 -24.77 13.28
N ALA A 158 6.15 -25.88 12.65
CA ALA A 158 5.98 -26.08 11.23
C ALA A 158 4.48 -26.03 10.91
N ILE A 159 3.94 -24.84 10.70
CA ILE A 159 2.61 -24.68 10.13
C ILE A 159 2.75 -25.17 8.70
N ALA A 160 2.26 -26.38 8.47
CA ALA A 160 2.12 -26.96 7.15
C ALA A 160 1.53 -25.91 6.20
N LEU A 161 2.20 -25.71 5.06
CA LEU A 161 1.78 -24.86 3.96
C LEU A 161 0.31 -25.17 3.62
N GLN A 162 -0.63 -24.40 4.19
CA GLN A 162 -1.90 -24.18 3.54
C GLN A 162 -1.61 -23.20 2.41
N THR A 163 -1.35 -23.76 1.24
CA THR A 163 -1.39 -23.04 -0.03
C THR A 163 -2.81 -22.50 -0.17
N LEU A 164 -3.02 -21.26 0.26
CA LEU A 164 -4.27 -20.56 -0.04
C LEU A 164 -4.34 -20.40 -1.55
N ASP A 165 -5.42 -20.92 -2.14
CA ASP A 165 -5.72 -20.83 -3.56
C ASP A 165 -5.94 -19.37 -3.95
N LEU A 166 -4.97 -18.81 -4.69
CA LEU A 166 -4.87 -17.41 -5.07
C LEU A 166 -5.87 -16.99 -6.16
N ASP A 167 -6.57 -17.94 -6.79
CA ASP A 167 -7.57 -17.64 -7.81
C ASP A 167 -9.01 -17.70 -7.29
N THR A 168 -9.26 -18.01 -6.00
CA THR A 168 -10.65 -18.19 -5.51
C THR A 168 -11.11 -17.41 -4.27
N GLN A 169 -10.28 -16.78 -3.41
CA GLN A 169 -10.81 -16.01 -2.26
C GLN A 169 -9.98 -14.78 -1.86
N ARG A 170 -10.59 -13.58 -2.02
CA ARG A 170 -10.19 -12.22 -1.58
C ARG A 170 -8.69 -11.84 -1.76
N PRO A 171 -8.34 -10.99 -2.75
CA PRO A 171 -6.97 -10.51 -3.02
C PRO A 171 -6.29 -9.66 -1.92
N TRP A 172 -6.90 -9.53 -0.74
CA TRP A 172 -6.45 -8.63 0.32
C TRP A 172 -6.68 -9.25 1.71
N GLU A 173 -5.72 -9.03 2.61
CA GLU A 173 -5.80 -9.35 4.04
C GLU A 173 -5.74 -8.03 4.81
N LEU A 174 -6.75 -7.75 5.65
CA LEU A 174 -6.81 -6.54 6.48
C LEU A 174 -6.39 -6.86 7.90
N ALA A 175 -5.74 -5.90 8.55
CA ALA A 175 -5.50 -5.99 9.98
C ALA A 175 -6.84 -6.05 10.72
N SER A 176 -6.91 -6.95 11.70
CA SER A 176 -8.10 -7.17 12.52
C SER A 176 -7.79 -7.11 14.02
N ALA A 177 -6.55 -6.78 14.38
CA ALA A 177 -6.16 -6.57 15.77
C ALA A 177 -6.88 -5.34 16.30
N LYS A 178 -7.54 -5.49 17.46
CA LYS A 178 -8.06 -4.33 18.19
C LYS A 178 -6.92 -3.51 18.80
N GLN A 179 -5.83 -4.16 19.19
CA GLN A 179 -4.65 -3.55 19.79
C GLN A 179 -3.38 -4.25 19.30
N SER A 180 -2.36 -3.48 18.92
CA SER A 180 -1.04 -3.97 18.52
C SER A 180 -0.02 -2.85 18.64
N GLU A 181 1.21 -3.13 19.06
CA GLU A 181 2.30 -2.14 19.06
C GLU A 181 2.98 -2.01 17.68
N PHE A 182 2.78 -2.99 16.80
CA PHE A 182 3.32 -3.01 15.44
C PHE A 182 2.19 -3.14 14.41
N TYR A 183 2.27 -2.34 13.35
CA TYR A 183 1.35 -2.41 12.21
C TYR A 183 2.14 -2.33 10.90
N ALA A 184 1.89 -3.26 9.99
CA ALA A 184 2.43 -3.19 8.63
C ALA A 184 1.31 -3.00 7.62
N TRP A 185 1.50 -2.06 6.71
CA TRP A 185 0.64 -1.81 5.55
C TRP A 185 1.47 -1.99 4.29
N VAL A 186 1.07 -2.93 3.44
CA VAL A 186 1.80 -3.29 2.21
C VAL A 186 0.82 -3.32 1.05
N ALA A 187 1.10 -2.56 -0.01
CA ALA A 187 0.28 -2.56 -1.22
C ALA A 187 1.10 -2.35 -2.49
N GLY A 188 0.71 -2.99 -3.59
CA GLY A 188 1.41 -2.87 -4.87
C GLY A 188 1.25 -4.13 -5.74
N GLU A 189 2.30 -4.52 -6.45
CA GLU A 189 2.31 -5.72 -7.29
C GLU A 189 1.99 -6.98 -6.45
N SER A 190 0.99 -7.74 -6.91
CA SER A 190 0.38 -8.84 -6.14
C SER A 190 1.38 -9.93 -5.77
N SER A 191 2.30 -10.29 -6.66
CA SER A 191 3.26 -11.35 -6.43
C SER A 191 4.28 -10.94 -5.36
N ALA A 192 4.73 -9.69 -5.37
CA ALA A 192 5.59 -9.10 -4.36
C ALA A 192 4.89 -9.03 -2.99
N VAL A 193 3.64 -8.56 -2.95
CA VAL A 193 2.83 -8.54 -1.72
C VAL A 193 2.70 -9.95 -1.13
N MET A 194 2.47 -10.97 -1.97
CA MET A 194 2.38 -12.37 -1.51
C MET A 194 3.72 -12.90 -1.01
N ALA A 195 4.85 -12.54 -1.63
CA ALA A 195 6.18 -12.90 -1.15
C ALA A 195 6.49 -12.27 0.22
N ILE A 196 6.16 -10.98 0.39
CA ILE A 196 6.30 -10.25 1.66
C ILE A 196 5.41 -10.89 2.74
N ARG A 197 4.17 -11.23 2.40
CA ARG A 197 3.25 -11.94 3.28
C ARG A 197 3.84 -13.24 3.81
N ALA A 198 4.35 -14.08 2.91
CA ALA A 198 4.94 -15.36 3.27
C ALA A 198 6.13 -15.16 4.22
N PHE A 199 6.99 -14.18 3.94
CA PHE A 199 8.11 -13.84 4.81
C PHE A 199 7.66 -13.34 6.20
N PHE A 200 6.73 -12.38 6.26
CA PHE A 200 6.24 -11.84 7.53
C PHE A 200 5.59 -12.90 8.42
N ILE A 201 4.79 -13.78 7.85
CA ILE A 201 4.03 -14.77 8.61
C ILE A 201 4.88 -16.01 8.92
N ASN A 202 5.50 -16.61 7.90
CA ASN A 202 6.14 -17.91 8.04
C ASN A 202 7.57 -17.79 8.58
N ASP A 203 8.32 -16.80 8.11
CA ASP A 203 9.74 -16.66 8.46
C ASP A 203 9.92 -15.77 9.71
N ARG A 204 9.09 -14.72 9.85
CA ARG A 204 9.16 -13.77 10.97
C ARG A 204 8.12 -13.99 12.06
N GLY A 205 7.10 -14.83 11.84
CA GLY A 205 6.09 -15.16 12.85
C GLY A 205 5.23 -13.98 13.29
N LEU A 206 5.07 -12.96 12.43
CA LEU A 206 4.25 -11.80 12.75
C LEU A 206 2.77 -12.17 12.82
N ASP A 207 2.04 -11.57 13.77
CA ASP A 207 0.59 -11.77 13.89
C ASP A 207 -0.11 -11.11 12.70
N ARG A 208 -0.82 -11.94 11.92
CA ARG A 208 -1.62 -11.53 10.76
C ARG A 208 -2.58 -10.39 11.09
N LYS A 209 -3.06 -10.33 12.33
CA LYS A 209 -3.99 -9.30 12.78
C LYS A 209 -3.39 -7.89 12.77
N GLY A 210 -2.06 -7.75 12.78
CA GLY A 210 -1.34 -6.49 12.65
C GLY A 210 -0.83 -6.21 11.24
N LEU A 211 -1.26 -6.96 10.23
CA LEU A 211 -0.80 -6.83 8.85
C LEU A 211 -1.97 -6.47 7.93
N THR A 212 -1.79 -5.47 7.08
CA THR A 212 -2.67 -5.14 5.96
C THR A 212 -1.89 -5.31 4.66
N LEU A 213 -2.30 -6.24 3.81
CA LEU A 213 -1.57 -6.69 2.63
C LEU A 213 -2.52 -6.72 1.43
N MET A 214 -2.26 -5.90 0.40
CA MET A 214 -3.18 -5.67 -0.72
C MET A 214 -2.47 -5.73 -2.08
N GLY A 215 -2.85 -6.68 -2.94
CA GLY A 215 -2.42 -6.67 -4.33
C GLY A 215 -3.23 -5.66 -5.14
N TYR A 216 -2.62 -4.54 -5.56
CA TYR A 216 -3.29 -3.50 -6.35
C TYR A 216 -3.33 -3.85 -7.83
N TRP A 217 -2.30 -4.52 -8.32
CA TRP A 217 -2.19 -4.95 -9.70
C TRP A 217 -1.33 -6.21 -9.79
N LYS A 218 -1.28 -6.85 -10.96
CA LYS A 218 -0.44 -8.03 -11.20
C LYS A 218 0.16 -7.96 -12.59
N GLN A 219 1.47 -8.13 -12.70
CA GLN A 219 2.15 -8.12 -13.99
C GLN A 219 1.53 -9.17 -14.93
N GLY A 220 1.18 -8.74 -16.14
CA GLY A 220 0.60 -9.61 -17.16
C GLY A 220 -0.89 -9.94 -16.98
N ARG A 221 -1.58 -9.38 -15.97
CA ARG A 221 -3.05 -9.42 -15.87
C ARG A 221 -3.61 -8.01 -15.95
N SER A 222 -4.54 -7.77 -16.88
CA SER A 222 -5.45 -6.62 -16.80
C SER A 222 -6.76 -7.10 -16.20
N LEU A 223 -7.31 -6.35 -15.24
CA LEU A 223 -8.74 -6.46 -14.95
C LEU A 223 -9.47 -6.03 -16.24
N GLU A 224 -10.46 -6.80 -16.71
CA GLU A 224 -11.32 -6.37 -17.82
C GLU A 224 -12.30 -5.31 -17.33
#